data_AF-A0A3D2XHK8-F1
#
_entry.id   AF-A0A3D2XHK8-F1
#
_cell.length_a   1.000
_cell.length_b   1.000
_cell.length_c   1.000
_cell.angle_alpha   90.00
_cell.angle_beta   90.00
_cell.angle_gamma   90.00
#
_symmetry.space_group_name_H-M   'P 1'
#
loop_
_entity.id
_entity.type
_entity.pdbx_description
1 polymer ?
#
loop_
_entity_poly.entity_id
_entity_poly.type
_entity_poly.pdbx_seq_one_letter_code
_entity_poly.pdbx_strand_id
1 'polypeptide(L)'
;MNTTEKVTLINGVFTPDEAKEVLLTLLNHKINFHRMRNFSSEERFGKPDPVSAKRLPALYESREQVLSILNDATTSGYKLEIESLVSIRKGEKIEAPVQEEVSSVSMPSADQEIVQLW
;
A
#
# COMPACT_ATOMS: atom_id res chain seq x y z
N MET A 1 -21.62 6.89 17.23
CA MET A 1 -20.68 6.31 18.21
C MET A 1 -19.42 5.92 17.44
N ASN A 2 -18.28 6.55 17.72
CA ASN A 2 -17.03 6.28 17.02
C ASN A 2 -16.33 5.09 17.69
N THR A 3 -16.69 3.88 17.28
CA THR A 3 -16.04 2.66 17.76
C THR A 3 -14.58 2.67 17.32
N THR A 4 -13.65 2.68 18.28
CA THR A 4 -12.21 2.55 18.03
C THR A 4 -11.82 1.15 18.48
N GLU A 5 -11.42 0.31 17.53
CA GLU A 5 -10.95 -1.04 17.82
C GLU A 5 -9.41 -1.06 17.81
N LYS A 6 -8.83 -1.68 18.84
CA LYS A 6 -7.39 -1.85 18.98
C LYS A 6 -7.04 -3.30 18.70
N VAL A 7 -6.08 -3.53 17.81
CA VAL A 7 -5.58 -4.85 17.48
C VAL A 7 -4.08 -4.87 17.73
N THR A 8 -3.61 -5.82 18.52
CA THR A 8 -2.18 -6.06 18.73
C THR A 8 -1.66 -6.97 17.63
N LEU A 9 -0.71 -6.48 16.84
CA LEU A 9 -0.18 -7.20 15.68
C LEU A 9 1.10 -7.97 16.01
N ILE A 10 1.91 -7.42 16.90
CA ILE A 10 3.16 -8.00 17.40
C ILE A 10 3.17 -7.81 18.91
N ASN A 11 3.42 -8.89 19.64
CA ASN A 11 3.65 -8.84 21.08
C ASN A 11 4.56 -10.01 21.47
N GLY A 12 5.76 -9.70 21.96
CA GLY A 12 6.70 -10.71 22.40
C GLY A 12 8.11 -10.19 22.59
N VAL A 13 8.96 -11.09 23.11
CA VAL A 13 10.39 -10.87 23.25
C VAL A 13 11.09 -11.61 22.11
N PHE A 14 11.85 -10.87 21.32
CA PHE A 14 12.53 -11.35 20.12
C PHE A 14 14.03 -11.21 20.28
N THR A 15 14.78 -12.13 19.68
CA THR A 15 16.20 -11.89 19.40
C THR A 15 16.34 -10.80 18.33
N PRO A 16 17.50 -10.11 18.25
CA PRO A 16 17.73 -9.11 17.21
C PRO A 16 17.50 -9.65 15.79
N ASP A 17 17.83 -10.92 15.54
CA ASP A 17 17.65 -11.55 14.23
C ASP A 17 16.16 -11.85 13.92
N GLU A 18 15.42 -12.40 14.89
CA GLU A 18 13.97 -12.62 14.75
C GLU A 18 13.21 -11.29 14.59
N ALA A 19 13.57 -10.29 15.39
CA ALA A 19 13.00 -8.95 15.30
C ALA A 19 13.28 -8.31 13.93
N LYS A 20 14.49 -8.50 13.41
CA LYS A 20 14.87 -8.04 12.06
C LYS A 20 14.00 -8.69 11.01
N GLU A 21 13.81 -10.00 11.06
CA GLU A 21 13.00 -10.72 10.09
C GLU A 21 11.56 -10.21 10.07
N VAL A 22 10.92 -10.12 11.26
CA VAL A 22 9.52 -9.69 11.37
C VAL A 22 9.33 -8.24 10.94
N LEU A 23 10.13 -7.31 11.49
CA LEU A 23 9.97 -5.88 11.23
C LEU A 23 10.34 -5.51 9.79
N LEU A 24 11.44 -6.05 9.25
CA LEU A 24 11.83 -5.77 7.88
C LEU A 24 10.86 -6.38 6.88
N THR A 25 10.28 -7.55 7.16
CA THR A 25 9.26 -8.16 6.28
C THR A 25 8.06 -7.23 6.14
N LEU A 26 7.54 -6.69 7.24
CA LEU A 26 6.41 -5.76 7.22
C LEU A 26 6.75 -4.45 6.50
N LEU A 27 7.93 -3.88 6.78
CA LEU A 27 8.38 -2.64 6.12
C LEU A 27 8.59 -2.84 4.63
N ASN A 28 9.27 -3.92 4.23
CA ASN A 28 9.53 -4.24 2.82
C ASN A 28 8.22 -4.49 2.07
N HIS A 29 7.26 -5.19 2.68
CA HIS A 29 5.94 -5.38 2.09
C HIS A 29 5.25 -4.04 1.81
N LYS A 30 5.30 -3.10 2.77
CA LYS A 30 4.71 -1.77 2.60
C LYS A 30 5.44 -0.92 1.56
N ILE A 31 6.77 -1.00 1.51
CA ILE A 31 7.58 -0.35 0.46
C ILE A 31 7.19 -0.89 -0.92
N ASN A 32 7.11 -2.21 -1.07
CA ASN A 32 6.77 -2.86 -2.33
C ASN A 32 5.36 -2.50 -2.80
N PHE A 33 4.38 -2.47 -1.88
CA PHE A 33 3.03 -2.00 -2.18
C PHE A 33 3.01 -0.60 -2.79
N HIS A 34 3.74 0.34 -2.18
CA HIS A 34 3.80 1.71 -2.70
C HIS A 34 4.64 1.84 -3.97
N ARG A 35 5.71 1.05 -4.13
CA ARG A 35 6.48 0.99 -5.40
C ARG A 35 5.60 0.52 -6.54
N MET A 36 4.88 -0.58 -6.36
CA MET A 36 4.00 -1.14 -7.38
C MET A 36 2.85 -0.18 -7.72
N ARG A 37 2.27 0.48 -6.71
CA ARG A 37 1.25 1.51 -6.91
C ARG A 37 1.79 2.72 -7.68
N ASN A 38 3.00 3.18 -7.35
CA ASN A 38 3.65 4.27 -8.08
C ASN A 38 3.88 3.88 -9.54
N PHE A 39 4.47 2.71 -9.76
CA PHE A 39 4.73 2.17 -11.08
C PHE A 39 3.44 2.06 -11.91
N SER A 40 2.36 1.53 -11.34
CA SER A 40 1.07 1.46 -12.03
C SER A 40 0.48 2.84 -12.37
N SER A 41 0.76 3.88 -11.58
CA SER A 41 0.34 5.25 -11.89
C SER A 41 1.18 5.85 -13.01
N GLU A 42 2.48 5.61 -13.00
CA GLU A 42 3.40 6.06 -14.03
C GLU A 42 3.05 5.44 -15.39
N GLU A 43 2.75 4.15 -15.43
CA GLU A 43 2.35 3.46 -16.66
C GLU A 43 1.02 3.98 -17.23
N ARG A 44 0.03 4.27 -16.37
CA ARG A 44 -1.32 4.68 -16.83
C ARG A 44 -1.43 6.17 -17.13
N PHE A 45 -0.74 7.01 -16.37
CA PHE A 45 -0.95 8.46 -16.36
C PHE A 45 0.32 9.24 -16.67
N GLY A 46 1.47 8.57 -16.86
CA GLY A 46 2.76 9.21 -17.07
C GLY A 46 3.28 9.99 -15.87
N LYS A 47 2.68 9.78 -14.68
CA LYS A 47 2.96 10.56 -13.46
C LYS A 47 3.01 9.66 -12.23
N PRO A 48 3.91 9.93 -11.27
CA PRO A 48 3.98 9.18 -10.02
C PRO A 48 2.73 9.38 -9.17
N ASP A 49 2.38 8.37 -8.37
CA ASP A 49 1.28 8.46 -7.40
C ASP A 49 1.72 9.36 -6.24
N PRO A 50 1.07 10.51 -5.99
CA PRO A 50 1.54 11.50 -5.02
C PRO A 50 1.58 10.95 -3.60
N VAL A 51 0.69 10.00 -3.27
CA VAL A 51 0.65 9.34 -1.97
C VAL A 51 1.88 8.44 -1.80
N SER A 52 2.18 7.62 -2.80
CA SER A 52 3.32 6.69 -2.77
C SER A 52 4.66 7.43 -2.82
N ALA A 53 4.78 8.45 -3.67
CA ALA A 53 5.98 9.30 -3.75
C ALA A 53 6.33 9.95 -2.41
N LYS A 54 5.33 10.42 -1.65
CA LYS A 54 5.55 10.98 -0.30
C LYS A 54 5.81 9.90 0.76
N ARG A 55 5.21 8.71 0.61
CA ARG A 55 5.30 7.63 1.62
C ARG A 55 6.58 6.81 1.52
N LEU A 56 7.13 6.60 0.34
CA LEU A 56 8.39 5.86 0.15
C LEU A 56 9.56 6.37 1.02
N PRO A 57 9.92 7.68 1.01
CA PRO A 57 11.05 8.16 1.79
C PRO A 57 10.88 7.94 3.29
N ALA A 58 9.68 8.17 3.82
CA ALA A 58 9.38 7.92 5.24
C ALA A 58 9.53 6.42 5.60
N LEU A 59 9.19 5.51 4.69
CA LEU A 59 9.36 4.07 4.93
C LEU A 59 10.81 3.63 4.88
N TYR A 60 11.63 4.23 4.01
CA TYR A 60 13.07 3.97 4.00
C TYR A 60 13.73 4.49 5.28
N GLU A 61 13.34 5.68 5.76
CA GLU A 61 13.82 6.22 7.02
C GLU A 61 13.46 5.31 8.21
N SER A 62 12.20 4.86 8.30
CA SER A 62 11.79 3.92 9.35
C SER A 62 12.56 2.59 9.28
N ARG A 63 12.91 2.12 8.08
CA ARG A 63 13.72 0.92 7.89
C ARG A 63 15.14 1.10 8.42
N GLU A 64 15.77 2.22 8.13
CA GLU A 64 17.12 2.53 8.65
C GLU A 64 17.10 2.67 10.18
N GLN A 65 16.09 3.32 10.74
CA GLN A 65 15.91 3.42 12.19
C GLN A 65 15.80 2.05 12.86
N VAL A 66 14.97 1.15 12.30
CA VAL A 66 14.84 -0.22 12.80
C VAL A 66 16.16 -0.96 12.73
N LEU A 67 16.90 -0.86 11.62
CA LEU A 67 18.21 -1.49 11.49
C LEU A 67 19.21 -0.98 12.52
N SER A 68 19.23 0.33 12.80
CA SER A 68 20.10 0.91 13.83
C SER A 68 19.79 0.33 15.21
N ILE A 69 18.52 0.34 15.62
CA ILE A 69 18.08 -0.18 16.93
C ILE A 69 18.45 -1.67 17.08
N LEU A 70 18.27 -2.45 16.03
CA LEU A 70 18.58 -3.88 16.04
C LEU A 70 20.08 -4.15 16.08
N ASN A 71 20.89 -3.36 15.37
CA ASN A 71 22.35 -3.46 15.44
C ASN A 71 22.85 -3.13 16.85
N ASP A 72 22.33 -2.06 17.46
CA ASP A 72 22.70 -1.67 18.83
C ASP A 72 22.35 -2.76 19.85
N ALA A 73 21.18 -3.37 19.71
CA ALA A 73 20.75 -4.49 20.54
C ALA A 73 21.61 -5.75 20.33
N THR A 74 22.04 -5.99 19.08
CA THR A 74 22.95 -7.10 18.74
C THR A 74 24.31 -6.91 19.38
N THR A 75 24.89 -5.71 19.28
CA THR A 75 26.20 -5.38 19.88
C THR A 75 26.14 -5.43 21.41
N SER A 76 25.00 -5.08 22.00
CA SER A 76 24.80 -5.06 23.44
C SER A 76 24.39 -6.43 24.02
N GLY A 77 24.05 -7.40 23.17
CA GLY A 77 23.66 -8.75 23.58
C GLY A 77 22.28 -8.85 24.25
N TYR A 78 21.40 -7.85 24.06
CA TYR A 78 20.06 -7.84 24.65
C TYR A 78 19.00 -8.39 23.69
N LYS A 79 17.96 -8.99 24.26
CA LYS A 79 16.72 -9.28 23.54
C LYS A 79 15.86 -8.03 23.48
N LEU A 80 15.05 -7.91 22.43
CA LEU A 80 14.15 -6.77 22.25
C LEU A 80 12.73 -7.18 22.60
N GLU A 81 12.06 -6.37 23.40
CA GLU A 81 10.61 -6.45 23.57
C GLU A 81 9.95 -5.55 22.52
N ILE A 82 9.06 -6.13 21.72
CA ILE A 82 8.42 -5.44 20.61
C ILE A 82 6.91 -5.56 20.76
N GLU A 83 6.26 -4.41 20.86
CA GLU A 83 4.80 -4.28 20.87
C GLU A 83 4.35 -3.41 19.69
N SER A 84 3.38 -3.91 18.92
CA SER A 84 2.75 -3.17 17.83
C SER A 84 1.24 -3.09 18.04
N LEU A 85 0.74 -1.87 18.25
CA LEU A 85 -0.68 -1.59 18.42
C LEU A 85 -1.24 -0.88 17.18
N VAL A 86 -2.20 -1.51 16.51
CA VAL A 86 -2.95 -0.91 15.41
C VAL A 86 -4.28 -0.38 15.94
N SER A 87 -4.51 0.92 15.77
CA SER A 87 -5.78 1.56 16.13
C SER A 87 -6.60 1.84 14.88
N ILE A 88 -7.74 1.16 14.75
CA ILE A 88 -8.64 1.29 13.60
C ILE A 88 -9.77 2.26 13.98
N ARG A 89 -9.97 3.27 13.12
CA ARG A 89 -11.07 4.23 13.23
C ARG A 89 -11.81 4.29 11.90
N LYS A 90 -13.13 4.38 11.96
CA LYS A 90 -13.96 4.57 10.77
C LYS A 90 -13.66 5.95 10.17
N GLY A 91 -13.12 5.98 8.95
CA GLY A 91 -12.94 7.21 8.17
C GLY A 91 -14.24 7.68 7.52
N GLU A 92 -14.16 8.81 6.81
CA GLU A 92 -15.28 9.34 6.02
C GLU A 92 -15.75 8.33 4.96
N LYS A 93 -17.05 8.36 4.65
CA LYS A 93 -17.66 7.46 3.68
C LYS A 93 -17.02 7.73 2.31
N ILE A 94 -16.41 6.72 1.71
CA ILE A 94 -15.95 6.80 0.32
C ILE A 94 -17.23 6.87 -0.53
N GLU A 95 -17.53 8.04 -1.10
CA GLU A 95 -18.56 8.16 -2.13
C GLU A 95 -18.13 7.30 -3.33
N ALA A 96 -19.04 6.43 -3.77
CA ALA A 96 -18.80 5.51 -4.86
C ALA A 96 -18.39 6.28 -6.13
N PRO A 97 -17.52 5.71 -6.99
CA PRO A 97 -17.24 6.33 -8.29
C PRO A 97 -18.56 6.48 -9.05
N VAL A 98 -18.86 7.73 -9.41
CA VAL A 98 -19.94 8.09 -10.33
C VAL A 98 -19.74 7.25 -11.58
N GLN A 99 -20.70 6.34 -11.85
CA GLN A 99 -20.80 5.69 -13.14
C GLN A 99 -21.13 6.82 -14.13
N GLU A 100 -20.17 7.20 -14.97
CA GLU A 100 -20.46 8.03 -16.13
C GLU A 100 -21.48 7.26 -16.98
N GLU A 101 -22.72 7.74 -16.98
CA GLU A 101 -23.73 7.35 -17.93
C GLU A 101 -23.15 7.57 -19.33
N VAL A 102 -22.85 6.46 -20.01
CA VAL A 102 -22.59 6.46 -21.45
C VAL A 102 -23.84 7.01 -22.14
N SER A 103 -23.83 8.32 -22.38
CA SER A 103 -24.82 9.02 -23.19
C SER A 103 -24.88 8.35 -24.55
N SER A 104 -26.09 7.95 -24.89
CA SER A 104 -26.50 7.38 -26.17
C SER A 104 -25.91 8.14 -27.36
N VAL A 105 -24.94 7.54 -28.05
CA VAL A 105 -24.67 7.88 -29.45
C VAL A 105 -25.49 6.93 -30.31
N SER A 106 -26.58 7.47 -30.85
CA SER A 106 -27.40 6.86 -31.88
C SER A 106 -26.55 6.54 -33.11
N MET A 107 -26.43 5.27 -33.47
CA MET A 107 -25.90 4.85 -34.77
C MET A 107 -27.01 4.96 -35.83
N PRO A 108 -26.73 5.54 -37.02
CA PRO A 108 -27.71 5.59 -38.09
C PRO A 108 -27.90 4.19 -38.72
N SER A 109 -29.15 3.95 -39.11
CA SER A 109 -29.69 2.80 -39.82
C SER A 109 -28.85 2.34 -41.00
N ALA A 110 -28.40 1.08 -40.95
CA ALA A 110 -27.83 0.37 -42.09
C ALA A 110 -28.98 -0.23 -42.92
N ASP A 111 -29.32 0.44 -44.01
CA ASP A 111 -29.97 -0.17 -45.15
C ASP A 111 -28.94 -0.34 -46.27
N GLN A 112 -29.11 -1.44 -47.01
CA GLN A 112 -28.51 -1.83 -48.28
C GLN A 112 -27.23 -2.70 -48.22
N GLU A 113 -27.50 -4.00 -48.36
CA GLU A 113 -26.73 -4.98 -49.12
C GLU A 113 -25.74 -4.38 -50.13
N ILE A 114 -24.47 -4.81 -50.10
CA ILE A 114 -23.76 -5.25 -51.31
C ILE A 114 -22.85 -6.44 -50.96
N VAL A 115 -23.08 -7.51 -51.71
CA VAL A 115 -22.37 -8.79 -51.81
C VAL A 115 -21.00 -8.62 -52.51
N GLN A 116 -20.13 -9.63 -52.37
CA GLN A 116 -18.88 -9.92 -53.12
C GLN A 116 -17.61 -9.40 -52.42
N LEU A 117 -16.45 -10.06 -52.40
CA LEU A 117 -15.93 -11.40 -52.73
C LEU A 117 -14.40 -11.23 -52.48
N TRP A 118 -13.73 -12.25 -51.94
CA TRP A 118 -12.28 -12.35 -51.61
C TRP A 118 -11.82 -11.83 -50.24
#